data_AF-A0A7S1MVN5-F1
#
_entry.id   AF-A0A7S1MVN5-F1
#
_cell.length_a   1.000
_cell.length_b   1.000
_cell.length_c   1.000
_cell.angle_alpha   90.00
_cell.angle_beta   90.00
_cell.angle_gamma   90.00
#
_symmetry.space_group_name_H-M   'P 1'
#
loop_
_entity.id
_entity.type
_entity.pdbx_description
1 polymer ?
#
loop_
_entity_poly.entity_id
_entity_poly.type
_entity_poly.pdbx_seq_one_letter_code
_entity_poly.pdbx_strand_id
1 'polypeptide(L)'
;NLPVLLGLIDIWHRNFHGFTSRSVAPYHQGLRRLPAYLQQLEMESNGKGVDLDGHALPLATSPVVWGEAGTNGQHAYFQMLHQGTDVIPVEFIAVKRPNHGASGELADRLADQHRKLL
;
A
#
# COMPACT_ATOMS: atom_id res chain seq x y z
N ASN A 1 18.04 4.15 7.71
CA ASN A 1 17.90 3.07 6.70
C ASN A 1 16.42 2.96 6.39
N LEU A 2 15.98 3.31 5.17
CA LEU A 2 14.54 3.46 4.86
C LEU A 2 13.76 2.11 4.91
N PRO A 3 14.21 1.03 4.24
CA PRO A 3 13.55 -0.28 4.36
C PRO A 3 13.42 -0.79 5.79
N VAL A 4 14.47 -0.60 6.62
CA VAL A 4 14.43 -1.02 8.04
C VAL A 4 13.39 -0.23 8.82
N LEU A 5 13.27 1.07 8.58
CA LEU A 5 12.26 1.90 9.26
C LEU A 5 10.83 1.50 8.86
N LEU A 6 10.57 1.21 7.58
CA LEU A 6 9.28 0.72 7.13
C LEU A 6 8.93 -0.62 7.80
N GLY A 7 9.87 -1.58 7.80
CA GLY A 7 9.65 -2.86 8.47
C GLY A 7 9.40 -2.74 9.98
N LEU A 8 10.06 -1.81 10.67
CA LEU A 8 9.82 -1.56 12.09
C LEU A 8 8.44 -0.93 12.35
N ILE A 9 7.98 -0.04 11.46
CA ILE A 9 6.62 0.54 11.53
C ILE A 9 5.58 -0.55 11.30
N ASP A 10 5.80 -1.47 10.37
CA ASP A 10 4.90 -2.61 10.15
C ASP A 10 4.82 -3.53 11.37
N ILE A 11 5.97 -3.84 12.00
CA ILE A 11 5.99 -4.61 13.25
C ILE A 11 5.24 -3.86 14.36
N TRP A 12 5.44 -2.54 14.48
CA TRP A 12 4.75 -1.70 15.46
C TRP A 12 3.23 -1.76 15.29
N HIS A 13 2.73 -1.52 14.07
CA HIS A 13 1.30 -1.61 13.77
C HIS A 13 0.73 -3.01 13.99
N ARG A 14 1.43 -4.05 13.52
CA ARG A 14 0.94 -5.42 13.54
C ARG A 14 0.93 -6.05 14.93
N ASN A 15 2.02 -5.90 15.69
CA ASN A 15 2.24 -6.65 16.93
C ASN A 15 1.98 -5.82 18.19
N PHE A 16 2.05 -4.48 18.13
CA PHE A 16 1.78 -3.63 19.29
C PHE A 16 0.37 -3.01 19.23
N HIS A 17 -0.07 -2.58 18.05
CA HIS A 17 -1.43 -2.06 17.86
C HIS A 17 -2.45 -3.13 17.43
N GLY A 18 -1.99 -4.29 16.97
CA GLY A 18 -2.87 -5.39 16.54
C GLY A 18 -3.57 -5.15 15.20
N PHE A 19 -3.13 -4.17 14.41
CA PHE A 19 -3.73 -3.90 13.10
C PHE A 19 -3.49 -5.07 12.15
N THR A 20 -4.57 -5.64 11.63
CA THR A 20 -4.54 -6.90 10.86
C THR A 20 -4.38 -6.69 9.36
N SER A 21 -4.45 -5.44 8.93
CA SER A 21 -4.49 -5.09 7.52
C SER A 21 -3.79 -3.76 7.25
N ARG A 22 -3.25 -3.61 6.04
CA ARG A 22 -2.52 -2.44 5.56
C ARG A 22 -2.97 -2.11 4.14
N SER A 23 -3.21 -0.83 3.87
CA SER A 23 -3.60 -0.34 2.55
C SER A 23 -2.43 0.35 1.84
N VAL A 24 -2.25 0.09 0.55
CA VAL A 24 -1.27 0.77 -0.31
C VAL A 24 -2.02 1.55 -1.38
N ALA A 25 -1.88 2.87 -1.34
CA ALA A 25 -2.55 3.81 -2.23
C ALA A 25 -1.53 4.53 -3.14
N PRO A 26 -1.17 3.96 -4.30
CA PRO A 26 -0.31 4.64 -5.25
C PRO A 26 -1.08 5.68 -6.07
N TYR A 27 -0.65 6.94 -6.01
CA TYR A 27 -1.19 8.08 -6.75
C TYR A 27 -0.58 8.19 -8.14
N HIS A 28 -0.55 7.07 -8.87
CA HIS A 28 -0.10 7.01 -10.25
C HIS A 28 -0.64 5.76 -10.94
N GLN A 29 -1.33 5.92 -12.08
CA GLN A 29 -1.97 4.80 -12.77
C GLN A 29 -0.98 3.74 -13.27
N GLY A 30 0.26 4.14 -13.58
CA GLY A 30 1.33 3.20 -13.91
C GLY A 30 1.68 2.21 -12.78
N LEU A 31 1.31 2.52 -11.55
CA LEU A 31 1.53 1.68 -10.36
C LEU A 31 0.27 0.89 -9.96
N ARG A 32 -0.77 0.81 -10.80
CA ARG A 32 -2.02 0.09 -10.49
C ARG A 32 -1.85 -1.39 -10.11
N ARG A 33 -0.75 -2.03 -10.54
CA ARG A 33 -0.43 -3.43 -10.21
C ARG A 33 0.45 -3.57 -8.97
N LEU A 34 0.94 -2.46 -8.41
CA LEU A 34 1.80 -2.50 -7.23
C LEU A 34 1.12 -3.14 -6.02
N PRO A 35 -0.15 -2.83 -5.66
CA PRO A 35 -0.81 -3.51 -4.54
C PRO A 35 -0.91 -5.03 -4.72
N ALA A 36 -1.21 -5.51 -5.94
CA ALA A 36 -1.27 -6.93 -6.25
C ALA A 36 0.12 -7.61 -6.20
N TYR A 37 1.17 -6.89 -6.63
CA TYR A 37 2.54 -7.36 -6.47
C TYR A 37 2.95 -7.47 -5.00
N LEU A 38 2.61 -6.46 -4.18
CA LEU A 38 2.91 -6.46 -2.75
C LEU A 38 2.13 -7.52 -1.97
N GLN A 39 0.89 -7.81 -2.38
CA GLN A 39 0.13 -8.95 -1.84
C GLN A 39 0.94 -10.24 -1.94
N GLN A 40 1.42 -10.56 -3.14
CA GLN A 40 2.24 -11.75 -3.31
C GLN A 40 3.55 -11.63 -2.51
N LEU A 41 4.30 -10.55 -2.72
CA LEU A 41 5.61 -10.37 -2.07
C LEU A 41 5.55 -10.54 -0.55
N GLU A 42 4.61 -9.88 0.12
CA GLU A 42 4.55 -9.86 1.58
C GLU A 42 3.74 -11.01 2.16
N MET A 43 2.55 -11.29 1.62
CA MET A 43 1.67 -12.29 2.21
C MET A 43 2.20 -13.71 1.95
N GLU A 44 2.83 -13.97 0.80
CA GLU A 44 3.45 -15.27 0.52
C GLU A 44 4.75 -15.46 1.34
N SER A 45 5.57 -14.40 1.45
CA SER A 45 6.84 -14.48 2.18
C SER A 45 6.62 -14.60 3.69
N ASN A 46 5.77 -13.73 4.25
CA ASN A 46 5.64 -13.51 5.69
C ASN A 46 4.33 -14.10 6.26
N GLY A 47 3.42 -14.64 5.46
CA GLY A 47 2.20 -15.31 5.93
C GLY A 47 2.45 -16.70 6.52
N LYS A 48 3.35 -16.78 7.51
CA LYS A 48 3.83 -18.04 8.10
C LYS A 48 3.32 -18.19 9.53
N GLY A 49 3.15 -19.44 9.96
CA GLY A 49 2.72 -19.79 11.32
C GLY A 49 3.83 -20.41 12.19
N VAL A 50 5.00 -20.69 11.61
CA VAL A 50 6.13 -21.32 12.29
C VAL A 50 7.43 -20.59 12.01
N ASP A 51 8.39 -20.71 12.93
CA ASP A 51 9.77 -20.25 12.75
C ASP A 51 10.60 -21.22 11.86
N LEU A 52 11.89 -20.93 11.70
CA LEU A 52 12.81 -21.72 10.88
C LEU A 52 13.08 -23.12 11.46
N ASP A 53 12.88 -23.30 12.76
CA ASP A 53 13.03 -24.57 13.46
C ASP A 53 11.72 -25.37 13.51
N GLY A 54 10.62 -24.79 13.01
CA GLY A 54 9.29 -25.40 12.94
C GLY A 54 8.42 -25.17 14.18
N HIS A 55 8.83 -24.33 15.12
CA HIS A 55 8.01 -24.01 16.29
C HIS A 55 6.93 -22.99 15.93
N ALA A 56 5.74 -23.15 16.53
CA ALA A 56 4.64 -22.21 16.35
C ALA A 56 5.02 -20.80 16.83
N LEU A 57 4.71 -19.79 16.01
CA LEU A 57 5.03 -18.41 16.33
C LEU A 57 4.07 -17.86 17.40
N PRO A 58 4.58 -17.20 18.46
CA PRO A 58 3.75 -16.60 19.52
C PRO A 58 3.21 -15.21 19.13
N LEU A 59 3.51 -14.73 17.92
CA LEU A 59 3.26 -13.37 17.45
C LEU A 59 2.57 -13.37 16.09
N ALA A 60 1.99 -12.23 15.73
CA ALA A 60 1.31 -12.08 14.46
C ALA A 60 2.31 -11.78 13.32
N THR A 61 2.18 -12.48 12.21
CA THR A 61 3.05 -12.33 11.04
C THR A 61 2.44 -11.37 10.01
N SER A 62 2.43 -11.68 8.70
CA SER A 62 1.95 -10.75 7.68
C SER A 62 0.54 -10.20 7.98
N PRO A 63 0.32 -8.88 7.82
CA PRO A 63 -1.04 -8.34 7.69
C PRO A 63 -1.63 -8.69 6.32
N VAL A 64 -2.92 -8.45 6.14
CA VAL A 64 -3.57 -8.44 4.83
C VAL A 64 -3.20 -7.16 4.10
N VAL A 65 -2.50 -7.28 2.98
CA VAL A 65 -2.11 -6.15 2.12
C VAL A 65 -3.15 -5.96 1.02
N TRP A 66 -3.62 -4.75 0.80
CA TRP A 66 -4.58 -4.44 -0.25
C TRP A 66 -4.47 -2.98 -0.69
N GLY A 67 -5.22 -2.61 -1.73
CA GLY A 67 -5.27 -1.23 -2.19
C GLY A 67 -5.49 -1.14 -3.69
N GLU A 68 -5.55 0.10 -4.16
CA GLU A 68 -5.78 0.42 -5.58
C GLU A 68 -5.07 1.74 -5.88
N ALA A 69 -4.69 1.95 -7.15
CA ALA A 69 -4.21 3.26 -7.56
C ALA A 69 -5.28 4.35 -7.37
N GLY A 70 -4.85 5.53 -6.93
CA GLY A 70 -5.70 6.72 -6.88
C GLY A 70 -6.07 7.21 -8.28
N THR A 71 -7.24 7.83 -8.50
CA THR A 71 -8.32 8.25 -7.57
C THR A 71 -9.40 7.20 -7.29
N ASN A 72 -9.38 6.05 -7.96
CA ASN A 72 -10.43 5.03 -7.82
C ASN A 72 -10.66 4.60 -6.36
N GLY A 73 -9.56 4.37 -5.61
CA GLY A 73 -9.63 4.00 -4.19
C GLY A 73 -10.35 5.03 -3.32
N GLN A 74 -10.24 6.33 -3.66
CA GLN A 74 -10.91 7.41 -2.93
C GLN A 74 -12.44 7.30 -3.00
N HIS A 75 -12.98 6.76 -4.10
CA HIS A 75 -14.41 6.59 -4.30
C HIS A 75 -14.91 5.18 -3.97
N ALA A 76 -14.02 4.25 -3.61
CA ALA A 76 -14.37 2.87 -3.30
C ALA A 76 -14.41 2.60 -1.78
N TYR A 77 -13.30 2.86 -1.08
CA TYR A 77 -13.13 2.41 0.31
C TYR A 77 -12.54 3.47 1.25
N PHE A 78 -12.14 4.64 0.75
CA PHE A 78 -11.61 5.70 1.62
C PHE A 78 -12.63 6.19 2.66
N GLN A 79 -13.92 6.07 2.37
CA GLN A 79 -14.98 6.32 3.35
C GLN A 79 -14.81 5.44 4.61
N MET A 80 -14.52 4.16 4.42
CA MET A 80 -14.23 3.22 5.52
C MET A 80 -12.93 3.61 6.23
N LEU A 81 -11.88 4.02 5.49
CA LEU A 81 -10.62 4.45 6.11
C LEU A 81 -10.79 5.70 7.02
N HIS A 82 -11.73 6.59 6.68
CA HIS A 82 -11.94 7.85 7.42
C HIS A 82 -12.99 7.74 8.54
N GLN A 83 -14.04 6.95 8.34
CA GLN A 83 -15.19 6.90 9.25
C GLN A 83 -15.52 5.49 9.76
N GLY A 84 -14.76 4.49 9.34
CA GLY A 84 -14.86 3.13 9.85
C GLY A 84 -14.35 3.02 11.28
N THR A 85 -14.64 1.87 11.89
CA THR A 85 -14.25 1.57 13.27
C THR A 85 -12.86 0.96 13.38
N ASP A 86 -12.34 0.41 12.28
CA ASP A 86 -11.01 -0.20 12.22
C ASP A 86 -9.96 0.82 11.81
N VAL A 87 -8.81 0.77 12.48
CA VAL A 87 -7.64 1.54 12.08
C VAL A 87 -6.82 0.74 11.09
N ILE A 88 -6.66 1.28 9.88
CA ILE A 88 -5.89 0.67 8.80
C ILE A 88 -4.71 1.58 8.47
N PRO A 89 -3.46 1.17 8.71
CA PRO A 89 -2.29 1.87 8.20
C PRO A 89 -2.35 2.02 6.68
N VAL A 90 -2.08 3.24 6.19
CA VAL A 90 -2.11 3.57 4.76
C VAL A 90 -0.74 4.06 4.30
N GLU A 91 -0.24 3.44 3.24
CA GLU A 91 0.96 3.89 2.54
C GLU A 91 0.61 4.64 1.26
N PHE A 92 0.95 5.91 1.24
CA PHE A 92 0.79 6.78 0.09
C PHE A 92 2.07 6.77 -0.75
N ILE A 93 1.94 6.41 -2.03
CA ILE A 93 3.06 6.43 -2.98
C ILE A 93 2.75 7.43 -4.08
N ALA A 94 3.51 8.51 -4.14
CA ALA A 94 3.31 9.59 -5.09
C ALA A 94 4.51 9.74 -6.04
N VAL A 95 4.24 10.09 -7.30
CA VAL A 95 5.29 10.35 -8.30
C VAL A 95 5.46 11.87 -8.42
N LYS A 96 6.67 12.38 -8.17
CA LYS A 96 6.92 13.84 -8.24
C LYS A 96 6.84 14.39 -9.66
N ARG A 97 7.37 13.64 -10.64
CA ARG A 97 7.40 14.02 -12.06
C ARG A 97 6.95 12.82 -12.88
N PRO A 98 5.78 12.86 -13.52
CA PRO A 98 5.33 11.75 -14.32
C PRO A 98 6.06 11.73 -15.66
N ASN A 99 6.32 10.54 -16.19
CA ASN A 99 6.77 10.37 -17.56
C ASN A 99 5.70 9.60 -18.32
N HIS A 100 4.87 10.34 -19.05
CA HIS A 100 3.74 9.77 -19.76
C HIS A 100 4.08 9.27 -21.17
N GLY A 101 5.31 9.52 -21.67
CA GLY A 101 5.70 9.20 -23.04
C GLY A 101 4.80 9.82 -24.13
N ALA A 102 3.94 10.76 -23.76
CA ALA A 102 2.96 11.39 -24.62
C ALA A 102 3.48 12.73 -25.13
N SER A 103 3.04 13.13 -26.33
CA SER A 103 3.34 14.41 -26.95
C SER A 103 2.05 15.14 -27.33
N GLY A 104 2.11 16.47 -27.42
CA GLY A 104 0.97 17.30 -27.79
C GLY A 104 -0.13 17.30 -26.73
N GLU A 105 -1.39 17.46 -27.15
CA GLU A 105 -2.55 17.66 -26.28
C GLU A 105 -2.76 16.54 -25.24
N LEU A 106 -2.37 15.29 -25.58
CA LEU A 106 -2.43 14.16 -24.64
C LEU A 106 -1.46 14.35 -23.46
N ALA A 107 -0.27 14.92 -23.70
CA ALA A 107 0.70 15.21 -22.66
C ALA A 107 0.16 16.25 -21.68
N ASP A 108 -0.49 17.30 -22.19
CA ASP A 108 -1.07 18.36 -21.38
C ASP A 108 -2.22 17.85 -20.50
N ARG A 109 -3.09 16.99 -21.06
CA ARG A 109 -4.18 16.36 -20.31
C ARG A 109 -3.67 15.41 -19.22
N LEU A 110 -2.63 14.64 -19.50
CA LEU A 110 -2.03 13.74 -18.49
C LEU A 110 -1.28 14.52 -17.42
N ALA A 111 -0.59 15.61 -17.76
CA ALA A 111 0.03 16.50 -16.79
C ALA A 111 -1.01 17.20 -15.90
N ASP A 112 -2.16 17.57 -16.46
CA ASP A 112 -3.27 18.13 -15.69
C ASP A 112 -3.90 17.10 -14.74
N GLN A 113 -4.10 15.86 -15.21
CA GLN A 113 -4.53 14.76 -14.37
C GLN A 113 -3.54 14.51 -13.23
N HIS A 114 -2.23 14.48 -13.51
CA HIS A 114 -1.19 14.30 -12.50
C HIS A 114 -1.21 15.38 -11.43
N ARG A 115 -1.40 16.65 -11.81
CA ARG A 115 -1.53 17.77 -10.85
C ARG A 115 -2.76 17.66 -9.97
N LYS A 116 -3.87 17.11 -10.48
CA LYS A 116 -5.11 16.92 -9.71
C LYS A 116 -5.05 15.75 -8.74
N LEU A 117 -4.08 14.84 -8.91
CA LEU A 117 -3.88 13.69 -8.04
C LEU A 117 -2.97 14.00 -6.84
N LEU A 118 -2.16 15.06 -6.88
CA LEU A 118 -1.27 15.49 -5.80
C LEU A 118 -1.89 16.63 -4.99
#